data_AF-A0A7C6AMP7-F1
#
_entry.id   AF-A0A7C6AMP7-F1
#
_cell.length_a   1.000
_cell.length_b   1.000
_cell.length_c   1.000
_cell.angle_alpha   90.00
_cell.angle_beta   90.00
_cell.angle_gamma   90.00
#
_symmetry.space_group_name_H-M   'P 1'
#
loop_
_entity.id
_entity.type
_entity.pdbx_description
1 polymer ?
#
loop_
_entity_poly.entity_id
_entity_poly.type
_entity_poly.pdbx_seq_one_letter_code
_entity_poly.pdbx_strand_id
1 'polypeptide(L)'
;LLFMAVSISFMMIYRGLPIPEISIANMHNQPEQFPVYPLLFVSIACGAISGFHSTQSPLMARCITNEKYGRRVFYGAMVAEGLVALIWAAVGMSFWGGVKELNAIMIAQQGNAAWAVNEISLGLLGKVGAILAILGVVAAPITSGDTAFRSARLIVADFLKLDQKPIKNRLIISFFLFLGGFLLTLVKFDIIWRYMAWSNQTLATLVLWAITVYLVRNGKNYWITLIPAIFMTAVVSTYLFIAPEGFQLSWQWSYALGLIITILFTALFFYKLKWLKQHLENL
;
A
#
# COMPACT_ATOMS: atom_id res chain seq x y z
N LEU A 1 -5.82 -13.64 9.09
CA LEU A 1 -6.34 -12.78 8.01
C LEU A 1 -7.25 -13.53 7.04
N LEU A 2 -6.76 -14.50 6.25
CA LEU A 2 -7.59 -15.20 5.25
C LEU A 2 -8.81 -15.91 5.84
N PHE A 3 -8.63 -16.64 6.95
CA PHE A 3 -9.75 -17.28 7.66
C PHE A 3 -10.85 -16.27 8.02
N MET A 4 -10.46 -15.14 8.62
CA MET A 4 -11.38 -14.06 8.99
C MET A 4 -12.09 -13.45 7.77
N ALA A 5 -11.36 -13.23 6.66
CA ALA A 5 -11.97 -12.73 5.42
C ALA A 5 -13.03 -13.71 4.89
N VAL A 6 -12.72 -15.01 4.84
CA VAL A 6 -13.67 -16.06 4.43
C VAL A 6 -14.87 -16.13 5.36
N SER A 7 -14.65 -16.10 6.69
CA SER A 7 -15.74 -16.14 7.68
C SER A 7 -16.66 -14.92 7.57
N ILE A 8 -16.10 -13.73 7.38
CA ILE A 8 -16.88 -12.50 7.18
C ILE A 8 -17.68 -12.60 5.88
N SER A 9 -17.05 -12.99 4.76
CA SER A 9 -17.75 -13.15 3.48
C SER A 9 -18.91 -14.14 3.58
N PHE A 10 -18.71 -15.29 4.25
CA PHE A 10 -19.77 -16.25 4.50
C PHE A 10 -20.91 -15.62 5.31
N MET A 11 -20.60 -14.92 6.40
CA MET A 11 -21.63 -14.29 7.23
C MET A 11 -22.37 -13.15 6.54
N MET A 12 -21.72 -12.39 5.66
CA MET A 12 -22.39 -11.39 4.83
C MET A 12 -23.47 -12.02 3.96
N ILE A 13 -23.14 -13.14 3.31
CA ILE A 13 -24.08 -13.88 2.45
C ILE A 13 -25.19 -14.50 3.31
N TYR A 14 -24.83 -15.18 4.41
CA TYR A 14 -25.79 -15.84 5.30
C TYR A 14 -26.80 -14.87 5.91
N ARG A 15 -26.35 -13.66 6.27
CA ARG A 15 -27.23 -12.61 6.83
C ARG A 15 -27.89 -11.72 5.78
N GLY A 16 -27.61 -11.93 4.49
CA GLY A 16 -28.17 -11.13 3.40
C GLY A 16 -27.79 -9.66 3.50
N LEU A 17 -26.55 -9.34 3.89
CA LEU A 17 -26.10 -7.95 3.95
C LEU A 17 -26.06 -7.34 2.53
N PRO A 18 -26.68 -6.16 2.31
CA PRO A 18 -26.72 -5.55 0.99
C PRO A 18 -25.35 -4.98 0.64
N ILE A 19 -24.72 -5.51 -0.42
CA ILE A 19 -23.50 -4.95 -0.99
C ILE A 19 -23.91 -3.80 -1.90
N PRO A 20 -23.40 -2.57 -1.69
CA PRO A 20 -23.76 -1.44 -2.55
C PRO A 20 -23.37 -1.69 -4.01
N GLU A 21 -24.27 -1.27 -4.91
CA GLU A 21 -24.02 -1.27 -6.34
C GLU A 21 -22.88 -0.32 -6.71
N ILE A 22 -22.23 -0.61 -7.84
CA ILE A 22 -21.14 0.24 -8.34
C ILE A 22 -21.71 1.61 -8.70
N SER A 23 -21.13 2.66 -8.11
CA SER A 23 -21.43 4.05 -8.44
C SER A 23 -20.19 4.76 -8.97
N ILE A 24 -20.38 5.58 -10.00
CA ILE A 24 -19.34 6.49 -10.51
C ILE A 24 -19.26 7.80 -9.73
N ALA A 25 -20.21 8.05 -8.83
CA ALA A 25 -20.22 9.24 -7.98
C ALA A 25 -19.27 9.07 -6.79
N ASN A 26 -18.61 10.15 -6.39
CA ASN A 26 -17.81 10.16 -5.17
C ASN A 26 -18.72 10.17 -3.94
N MET A 27 -18.75 9.05 -3.21
CA MET A 27 -19.60 8.85 -2.02
C MET A 27 -18.91 9.22 -0.70
N HIS A 28 -17.77 9.91 -0.76
CA HIS A 28 -17.10 10.46 0.43
C HIS A 28 -17.95 11.54 1.09
N ASN A 29 -17.87 11.69 2.41
CA ASN A 29 -18.57 12.78 3.12
C ASN A 29 -18.09 14.19 2.74
N GLN A 30 -16.87 14.30 2.20
CA GLN A 30 -16.26 15.54 1.70
C GLN A 30 -15.68 15.31 0.29
N PRO A 31 -16.51 15.23 -0.76
CA PRO A 31 -16.04 14.86 -2.11
C PRO A 31 -15.03 15.84 -2.72
N GLU A 32 -15.17 17.13 -2.41
CA GLU A 32 -14.31 18.22 -2.91
C GLU A 32 -12.93 18.27 -2.25
N GLN A 33 -12.81 17.75 -1.03
CA GLN A 33 -11.52 17.65 -0.36
C GLN A 33 -10.83 16.32 -0.67
N PHE A 34 -11.61 15.27 -0.94
CA PHE A 34 -11.11 13.92 -1.16
C PHE A 34 -11.58 13.37 -2.51
N PRO A 35 -10.98 13.82 -3.62
CA PRO A 35 -11.32 13.29 -4.95
C PRO A 35 -10.90 11.83 -5.07
N VAL A 36 -11.68 11.02 -5.79
CA VAL A 36 -11.40 9.59 -5.98
C VAL A 36 -10.01 9.38 -6.60
N TYR A 37 -9.70 10.10 -7.67
CA TYR A 37 -8.34 10.17 -8.20
C TYR A 37 -7.62 11.40 -7.65
N PRO A 38 -6.37 11.29 -7.16
CA PRO A 38 -5.53 10.10 -7.04
C PRO A 38 -5.66 9.37 -5.69
N LEU A 39 -6.46 9.87 -4.75
CA LEU A 39 -6.44 9.42 -3.36
C LEU A 39 -6.77 7.94 -3.18
N LEU A 40 -7.68 7.38 -3.99
CA LEU A 40 -8.04 5.96 -3.92
C LEU A 40 -6.81 5.07 -4.17
N PHE A 41 -5.99 5.41 -5.16
CA PHE A 41 -4.79 4.67 -5.55
C PHE A 41 -3.64 4.83 -4.55
N VAL A 42 -3.66 5.89 -3.75
CA VAL A 42 -2.75 6.05 -2.62
C VAL A 42 -3.27 5.29 -1.40
N SER A 43 -4.56 5.40 -1.10
CA SER A 43 -5.18 4.86 0.12
C SER A 43 -5.26 3.33 0.12
N ILE A 44 -5.59 2.69 -1.02
CA ILE A 44 -5.65 1.23 -1.16
C ILE A 44 -4.26 0.70 -1.50
N ALA A 45 -3.27 1.03 -0.66
CA ALA A 45 -1.87 0.83 -1.00
C ALA A 45 -1.50 -0.65 -1.17
N CYS A 46 -1.40 -1.38 -0.07
CA CYS A 46 -0.94 -2.77 -0.08
C CYS A 46 -1.86 -3.72 -0.87
N GLY A 47 -3.14 -3.38 -1.04
CA GLY A 47 -4.10 -4.15 -1.83
C GLY A 47 -4.02 -3.94 -3.35
N ALA A 48 -3.46 -2.81 -3.83
CA ALA A 48 -3.32 -2.52 -5.26
C ALA A 48 -1.88 -2.70 -5.76
N ILE A 49 -0.92 -2.00 -5.15
CA ILE A 49 0.52 -2.11 -5.43
C ILE A 49 1.34 -1.62 -4.24
N SER A 50 2.43 -2.31 -3.91
CA SER A 50 3.18 -2.04 -2.69
C SER A 50 4.69 -1.87 -2.89
N GLY A 51 5.18 -0.69 -2.53
CA GLY A 51 6.61 -0.43 -2.40
C GLY A 51 7.21 -1.14 -1.20
N PHE A 52 6.49 -1.26 -0.09
CA PHE A 52 6.94 -1.99 1.09
C PHE A 52 7.27 -3.45 0.76
N HIS A 53 6.41 -4.14 0.02
CA HIS A 53 6.67 -5.51 -0.42
C HIS A 53 7.99 -5.62 -1.21
N SER A 54 8.29 -4.64 -2.07
CA SER A 54 9.56 -4.63 -2.80
C SER A 54 10.80 -4.58 -1.91
N THR A 55 10.72 -3.92 -0.74
CA THR A 55 11.83 -3.88 0.24
C THR A 55 12.04 -5.22 0.94
N GLN A 56 10.98 -6.03 1.06
CA GLN A 56 11.02 -7.34 1.71
C GLN A 56 11.38 -8.46 0.73
N SER A 57 11.18 -8.24 -0.57
CA SER A 57 11.43 -9.24 -1.62
C SER A 57 12.82 -9.89 -1.56
N PRO A 58 13.94 -9.16 -1.29
CA PRO A 58 15.25 -9.80 -1.18
C PRO A 58 15.37 -10.79 -0.02
N LEU A 59 14.75 -10.49 1.13
CA LEU A 59 14.73 -11.41 2.27
C LEU A 59 13.90 -12.66 1.94
N MET A 60 12.76 -12.48 1.28
CA MET A 60 11.90 -13.58 0.86
C MET A 60 12.51 -14.44 -0.24
N ALA A 61 13.18 -13.83 -1.22
CA ALA A 61 13.88 -14.55 -2.29
C ALA A 61 14.92 -15.54 -1.75
N ARG A 62 15.59 -15.21 -0.63
CA ARG A 62 16.56 -16.09 0.03
C ARG A 62 15.92 -17.24 0.83
N CYS A 63 14.64 -17.13 1.18
CA CYS A 63 13.89 -18.16 1.89
C CYS A 63 13.19 -19.14 0.93
N ILE A 64 13.06 -18.78 -0.35
CA ILE A 64 12.45 -19.64 -1.36
C ILE A 64 13.47 -20.71 -1.80
N THR A 65 13.07 -21.98 -1.75
CA THR A 65 13.93 -23.11 -2.13
C THR A 65 13.99 -23.37 -3.63
N ASN A 66 13.00 -22.88 -4.40
CA ASN A 66 12.91 -23.08 -5.84
C ASN A 66 12.22 -21.89 -6.51
N GLU A 67 12.81 -21.39 -7.60
CA GLU A 67 12.28 -20.26 -8.38
C GLU A 67 10.85 -20.49 -8.90
N LYS A 68 10.44 -21.75 -9.13
CA LYS A 68 9.05 -22.11 -9.48
C LYS A 68 8.02 -21.63 -8.47
N TYR A 69 8.41 -21.46 -7.20
CA TYR A 69 7.54 -20.89 -6.16
C TYR A 69 7.44 -19.36 -6.21
N GLY A 70 8.32 -18.67 -6.96
CA GLY A 70 8.37 -17.21 -7.01
C GLY A 70 7.03 -16.58 -7.37
N ARG A 71 6.37 -17.05 -8.44
CA ARG A 71 5.03 -16.55 -8.81
C ARG A 71 4.01 -16.78 -7.69
N ARG A 72 4.00 -17.95 -7.07
CA ARG A 72 3.05 -18.26 -5.98
C ARG A 72 3.28 -17.39 -4.76
N VAL A 73 4.53 -17.13 -4.39
CA VAL A 73 4.88 -16.35 -3.20
C VAL A 73 4.67 -14.86 -3.44
N PHE A 74 5.24 -14.27 -4.49
CA PHE A 74 5.19 -12.83 -4.71
C PHE A 74 3.85 -12.38 -5.28
N TYR A 75 3.43 -12.94 -6.42
CA TYR A 75 2.17 -12.55 -7.05
C TYR A 75 0.96 -13.07 -6.28
N GLY A 76 1.02 -14.31 -5.76
CA GLY A 76 -0.05 -14.88 -4.96
C GLY A 76 -0.32 -14.11 -3.67
N ALA A 77 0.71 -13.58 -3.00
CA ALA A 77 0.52 -12.73 -1.83
C ALA A 77 -0.26 -11.44 -2.17
N MET A 78 0.12 -10.74 -3.23
CA MET A 78 -0.58 -9.51 -3.66
C MET A 78 -2.05 -9.78 -4.02
N VAL A 79 -2.34 -10.89 -4.72
CA VAL A 79 -3.72 -11.28 -5.04
C VAL A 79 -4.53 -11.57 -3.77
N ALA A 80 -3.92 -12.27 -2.80
CA ALA A 80 -4.57 -12.58 -1.54
C ALA A 80 -4.87 -11.32 -0.71
N GLU A 81 -3.92 -10.37 -0.64
CA GLU A 81 -4.14 -9.08 0.05
C GLU A 81 -5.20 -8.22 -0.65
N GLY A 82 -5.20 -8.18 -1.98
CA GLY A 82 -6.24 -7.50 -2.76
C GLY A 82 -7.64 -8.07 -2.49
N LEU A 83 -7.77 -9.41 -2.46
CA LEU A 83 -9.04 -10.06 -2.12
C LEU A 83 -9.51 -9.67 -0.71
N VAL A 84 -8.61 -9.71 0.29
CA VAL A 84 -8.93 -9.33 1.66
C VAL A 84 -9.36 -7.87 1.74
N ALA A 85 -8.69 -6.96 1.01
CA ALA A 85 -9.05 -5.55 0.96
C ALA A 85 -10.45 -5.33 0.38
N LEU A 86 -10.80 -6.03 -0.71
CA LEU A 86 -12.13 -5.96 -1.33
C LEU A 86 -13.23 -6.49 -0.40
N ILE A 87 -12.99 -7.59 0.31
CA ILE A 87 -13.94 -8.12 1.31
C ILE A 87 -14.17 -7.10 2.42
N TRP A 88 -13.10 -6.47 2.94
CA TRP A 88 -13.22 -5.46 3.98
C TRP A 88 -13.93 -4.18 3.51
N ALA A 89 -13.69 -3.76 2.27
CA ALA A 89 -14.43 -2.66 1.66
C ALA A 89 -15.93 -3.02 1.55
N ALA A 90 -16.25 -4.21 1.05
CA ALA A 90 -17.63 -4.66 0.89
C ALA A 90 -18.38 -4.72 2.23
N VAL A 91 -17.81 -5.39 3.25
CA VAL A 91 -18.45 -5.48 4.57
C VAL A 91 -18.58 -4.11 5.23
N GLY A 92 -17.56 -3.25 5.11
CA GLY A 92 -17.59 -1.89 5.67
C GLY A 92 -18.74 -1.06 5.09
N MET A 93 -18.96 -1.14 3.78
CA MET A 93 -20.05 -0.41 3.13
C MET A 93 -21.44 -1.03 3.34
N SER A 94 -21.51 -2.30 3.78
CA SER A 94 -22.78 -3.03 3.95
C SER A 94 -23.27 -3.07 5.40
N PHE A 95 -22.36 -3.16 6.37
CA PHE A 95 -22.66 -3.52 7.76
C PHE A 95 -23.54 -2.48 8.49
N TRP A 96 -23.32 -1.19 8.24
CA TRP A 96 -24.09 -0.09 8.87
C TRP A 96 -25.31 0.36 8.07
N GLY A 97 -25.67 -0.35 6.98
CA GLY A 97 -26.83 0.00 6.15
C GLY A 97 -26.50 0.81 4.89
N GLY A 98 -25.23 1.14 4.66
CA GLY A 98 -24.78 1.81 3.44
C GLY A 98 -23.54 2.66 3.64
N VAL A 99 -23.06 3.24 2.53
CA VAL A 99 -21.88 4.13 2.51
C VAL A 99 -22.15 5.42 3.30
N LYS A 100 -23.39 5.94 3.31
CA LYS A 100 -23.74 7.17 4.03
C LYS A 100 -23.66 6.96 5.55
N GLU A 101 -24.19 5.85 6.02
CA GLU A 101 -24.19 5.43 7.42
C GLU A 101 -22.77 5.09 7.87
N LEU A 102 -21.98 4.43 7.01
CA LEU A 102 -20.55 4.23 7.24
C LEU A 102 -19.82 5.58 7.41
N ASN A 103 -20.06 6.56 6.55
CA ASN A 103 -19.44 7.89 6.69
C ASN A 103 -19.83 8.53 8.04
N ALA A 104 -21.11 8.50 8.41
CA ALA A 104 -21.59 9.09 9.65
C ALA A 104 -20.94 8.45 10.89
N ILE A 105 -20.87 7.11 10.94
CA ILE A 105 -20.28 6.42 12.09
C ILE A 105 -18.76 6.59 12.15
N MET A 106 -18.07 6.61 11.00
CA MET A 106 -16.62 6.83 10.96
C MET A 106 -16.25 8.25 11.39
N ILE A 107 -17.06 9.26 11.09
CA ILE A 107 -16.87 10.62 11.62
C ILE A 107 -17.04 10.61 13.15
N ALA A 108 -18.12 9.99 13.65
CA ALA A 108 -18.38 9.90 15.08
C ALA A 108 -17.24 9.19 15.85
N GLN A 109 -16.61 8.20 15.21
CA GLN A 109 -15.49 7.44 15.76
C GLN A 109 -14.12 7.97 15.34
N GLN A 110 -14.04 9.21 14.84
CA GLN A 110 -12.80 9.90 14.49
C GLN A 110 -11.89 9.11 13.52
N GLY A 111 -12.48 8.36 12.59
CA GLY A 111 -11.73 7.57 11.62
C GLY A 111 -11.11 6.27 12.17
N ASN A 112 -11.54 5.79 13.34
CA ASN A 112 -10.96 4.61 13.98
C ASN A 112 -11.32 3.29 13.25
N ALA A 113 -10.47 2.92 12.30
CA ALA A 113 -10.63 1.68 11.52
C ALA A 113 -10.52 0.41 12.38
N ALA A 114 -9.73 0.41 13.46
CA ALA A 114 -9.59 -0.75 14.34
C ALA A 114 -10.88 -1.04 15.11
N TRP A 115 -11.57 0.02 15.55
CA TRP A 115 -12.90 -0.07 16.14
C TRP A 115 -13.90 -0.65 15.14
N ALA A 116 -13.93 -0.15 13.90
CA ALA A 116 -14.84 -0.62 12.86
C ALA A 116 -14.69 -2.14 12.59
N VAL A 117 -13.44 -2.62 12.50
CA VAL A 117 -13.12 -4.04 12.38
C VAL A 117 -13.69 -4.84 13.56
N ASN A 118 -13.51 -4.35 14.79
CA ASN A 118 -13.98 -5.03 15.99
C ASN A 118 -15.52 -5.14 16.01
N GLU A 119 -16.22 -4.05 15.69
CA GLU A 119 -17.69 -4.04 15.66
C GLU A 119 -18.26 -4.95 14.57
N ILE A 120 -17.69 -4.93 13.36
CA ILE A 120 -18.08 -5.84 12.28
C ILE A 120 -17.89 -7.29 12.72
N SER A 121 -16.75 -7.58 13.35
CA SER A 121 -16.42 -8.94 13.79
C SER A 121 -17.32 -9.43 14.92
N LEU A 122 -17.61 -8.58 15.90
CA LEU A 122 -18.56 -8.86 16.98
C LEU A 122 -19.98 -9.06 16.42
N GLY A 123 -20.42 -8.15 15.55
CA GLY A 123 -21.77 -8.15 15.00
C GLY A 123 -22.05 -9.37 14.12
N LEU A 124 -21.10 -9.77 13.27
CA LEU A 124 -21.27 -10.88 12.34
C LEU A 124 -20.92 -12.24 12.93
N LEU A 125 -19.80 -12.34 13.64
CA LEU A 125 -19.20 -13.60 14.08
C LEU A 125 -19.31 -13.84 15.60
N GLY A 126 -19.91 -12.90 16.35
CA GLY A 126 -20.09 -13.00 17.80
C GLY A 126 -18.76 -12.96 18.57
N LYS A 127 -18.78 -13.49 19.81
CA LYS A 127 -17.60 -13.49 20.70
C LYS A 127 -16.39 -14.23 20.11
N VAL A 128 -16.63 -15.33 19.37
CA VAL A 128 -15.57 -16.09 18.68
C VAL A 128 -14.95 -15.23 17.57
N GLY A 129 -15.79 -14.51 16.81
CA GLY A 129 -15.39 -13.52 15.82
C GLY A 129 -14.45 -12.43 16.34
N ALA A 130 -14.77 -11.86 17.50
CA ALA A 130 -13.96 -10.81 18.11
C ALA A 130 -12.56 -11.31 18.50
N ILE A 131 -12.46 -12.52 19.05
CA ILE A 131 -11.17 -13.14 19.37
C ILE A 131 -10.36 -13.33 18.08
N LEU A 132 -10.99 -13.82 17.02
CA LEU A 132 -10.36 -14.00 15.71
C LEU A 132 -9.95 -12.67 15.06
N ALA A 133 -10.72 -11.61 15.27
CA ALA A 133 -10.39 -10.27 14.82
C ALA A 133 -9.17 -9.71 15.53
N ILE A 134 -9.07 -9.90 16.85
CA ILE A 134 -7.87 -9.54 17.60
C ILE A 134 -6.67 -10.33 17.08
N LEU A 135 -6.78 -11.66 16.95
CA LEU A 135 -5.69 -12.48 16.43
C LEU A 135 -5.31 -12.12 14.98
N GLY A 136 -6.28 -11.77 14.13
CA GLY A 136 -6.05 -11.46 12.73
C GLY A 136 -5.52 -10.04 12.50
N VAL A 137 -6.11 -9.06 13.16
CA VAL A 137 -5.86 -7.62 12.95
C VAL A 137 -4.78 -7.08 13.89
N VAL A 138 -4.54 -7.70 15.04
CA VAL A 138 -3.44 -7.29 15.94
C VAL A 138 -2.16 -8.08 15.64
N ALA A 139 -2.24 -9.40 15.43
CA ALA A 139 -1.02 -10.18 15.22
C ALA A 139 -0.32 -9.83 13.89
N ALA A 140 -1.09 -9.56 12.82
CA ALA A 140 -0.50 -9.28 11.51
C ALA A 140 0.35 -8.00 11.49
N PRO A 141 -0.09 -6.83 12.01
CA PRO A 141 0.76 -5.66 12.17
C PRO A 141 1.97 -5.89 13.09
N ILE A 142 1.87 -6.74 14.12
CA ILE A 142 3.02 -7.07 14.98
C ILE A 142 4.08 -7.84 14.19
N THR A 143 3.70 -8.90 13.48
CA THR A 143 4.64 -9.71 12.70
C THR A 143 5.23 -8.96 11.50
N SER A 144 4.39 -8.17 10.81
CA SER A 144 4.84 -7.31 9.70
C SER A 144 5.69 -6.15 10.21
N GLY A 145 5.36 -5.62 11.39
CA GLY A 145 6.12 -4.59 12.08
C GLY A 145 7.53 -5.07 12.45
N ASP A 146 7.66 -6.25 13.06
CA ASP A 146 8.98 -6.84 13.36
C ASP A 146 9.82 -6.99 12.08
N THR A 147 9.20 -7.50 11.02
CA THR A 147 9.84 -7.61 9.70
C THR A 147 10.26 -6.24 9.15
N ALA A 148 9.41 -5.22 9.29
CA ALA A 148 9.70 -3.85 8.86
C ALA A 148 10.87 -3.24 9.64
N PHE A 149 10.89 -3.35 10.97
CA PHE A 149 11.98 -2.84 11.81
C PHE A 149 13.30 -3.56 11.54
N ARG A 150 13.26 -4.88 11.29
CA ARG A 150 14.42 -5.65 10.89
C ARG A 150 14.99 -5.17 9.56
N SER A 151 14.14 -4.97 8.56
CA SER A 151 14.55 -4.47 7.24
C SER A 151 15.04 -3.04 7.30
N ALA A 152 14.38 -2.15 8.05
CA ALA A 152 14.84 -0.79 8.29
C ALA A 152 16.22 -0.75 8.95
N ARG A 153 16.47 -1.61 9.95
CA ARG A 153 17.79 -1.72 10.59
C ARG A 153 18.88 -2.11 9.59
N LEU A 154 18.61 -3.10 8.73
CA LEU A 154 19.57 -3.53 7.71
C LEU A 154 19.84 -2.43 6.70
N ILE A 155 18.80 -1.72 6.24
CA ILE A 155 18.92 -0.58 5.32
C ILE A 155 19.77 0.52 5.94
N VAL A 156 19.47 0.94 7.18
CA VAL A 156 20.24 1.98 7.88
C VAL A 156 21.69 1.54 8.12
N ALA A 157 21.90 0.27 8.44
CA ALA A 157 23.25 -0.28 8.60
C ALA A 157 24.06 -0.21 7.31
N ASP A 158 23.45 -0.55 6.18
CA ASP A 158 24.11 -0.50 4.86
C ASP A 158 24.43 0.96 4.47
N PHE A 159 23.51 1.90 4.70
CA PHE A 159 23.75 3.34 4.46
C PHE A 159 24.89 3.89 5.32
N LEU A 160 24.94 3.52 6.60
CA LEU A 160 25.98 3.95 7.54
C LEU A 160 27.26 3.10 7.45
N LYS A 161 27.28 2.07 6.59
CA LYS A 161 28.38 1.09 6.47
C LYS A 161 28.77 0.46 7.81
N LEU A 162 27.79 0.21 8.68
CA LEU A 162 27.97 -0.37 10.01
C LEU A 162 27.81 -1.89 9.97
N ASP A 163 28.88 -2.63 10.25
CA ASP A 163 28.81 -4.09 10.38
C ASP A 163 27.77 -4.48 11.43
N GLN A 164 26.88 -5.40 11.07
CA GLN A 164 25.83 -5.92 11.92
C GLN A 164 26.29 -7.16 12.71
N LYS A 165 27.55 -7.60 12.66
CA LYS A 165 28.07 -8.64 13.56
C LYS A 165 28.08 -8.20 15.03
N PRO A 166 28.63 -7.01 15.40
CA PRO A 166 28.64 -6.57 16.79
C PRO A 166 27.24 -6.22 17.29
N ILE A 167 26.86 -6.75 18.46
CA ILE A 167 25.54 -6.47 19.06
C ILE A 167 25.33 -4.98 19.35
N LYS A 168 26.41 -4.26 19.70
CA LYS A 168 26.39 -2.81 19.93
C LYS A 168 25.82 -2.04 18.73
N ASN A 169 26.29 -2.37 17.52
CA ASN A 169 25.82 -1.71 16.29
C ASN A 169 24.35 -2.01 16.02
N ARG A 170 23.90 -3.23 16.32
CA ARG A 170 22.48 -3.60 16.21
C ARG A 170 21.62 -2.79 17.17
N LEU A 171 22.05 -2.68 18.43
CA LEU A 171 21.29 -2.01 19.48
C LEU A 171 21.21 -0.51 19.25
N ILE A 172 22.28 0.14 18.81
CA ILE A 172 22.28 1.58 18.52
C ILE A 172 21.25 1.90 17.43
N ILE A 173 21.29 1.20 16.29
CA ILE A 173 20.34 1.43 15.19
C ILE A 173 18.91 1.10 15.65
N SER A 174 18.72 -0.03 16.35
CA SER A 174 17.40 -0.43 16.83
C SER A 174 16.82 0.59 17.81
N PHE A 175 17.62 1.12 18.73
CA PHE A 175 17.19 2.13 19.70
C PHE A 175 16.63 3.37 18.99
N PHE A 176 17.35 3.91 18.00
CA PHE A 176 16.86 5.09 17.26
C PHE A 176 15.62 4.77 16.41
N LEU A 177 15.55 3.57 15.81
CA LEU A 177 14.35 3.14 15.10
C LEU A 177 13.14 3.01 16.03
N PHE A 178 13.30 2.38 17.21
CA PHE A 178 12.23 2.24 18.20
C PHE A 178 11.83 3.57 18.79
N LEU A 179 12.78 4.48 19.03
CA LEU A 179 12.49 5.85 19.46
C LEU A 179 11.65 6.58 18.40
N GLY A 180 12.05 6.51 17.13
CA GLY A 180 11.28 7.07 16.02
C GLY A 180 9.88 6.45 15.91
N GLY A 181 9.78 5.13 16.03
CA GLY A 181 8.51 4.41 16.05
C GLY A 181 7.61 4.84 17.20
N PHE A 182 8.16 4.97 18.41
CA PHE A 182 7.43 5.46 19.59
C PHE A 182 6.94 6.89 19.38
N LEU A 183 7.79 7.80 18.89
CA LEU A 183 7.38 9.18 18.59
C LEU A 183 6.26 9.23 17.55
N LEU A 184 6.29 8.34 16.54
CA LEU A 184 5.19 8.21 15.58
C LEU A 184 3.88 7.77 16.25
N THR A 185 3.91 6.96 17.31
CA THR A 185 2.67 6.59 18.03
C THR A 185 1.98 7.77 18.72
N LEU A 186 2.67 8.90 18.91
CA LEU A 186 2.10 10.13 19.46
C LEU A 186 1.38 10.97 18.39
N VAL A 187 1.54 10.64 17.11
CA VAL A 187 0.89 11.30 15.98
C VAL A 187 -0.46 10.63 15.69
N LYS A 188 -1.44 11.40 15.21
CA LYS A 188 -2.74 10.84 14.82
C LYS A 188 -2.59 9.82 13.69
N PHE A 189 -3.30 8.70 13.81
CA PHE A 189 -3.20 7.58 12.88
C PHE A 189 -3.52 7.96 11.42
N ASP A 190 -4.51 8.82 11.20
CA ASP A 190 -4.92 9.28 9.86
C ASP A 190 -3.80 10.07 9.14
N ILE A 191 -3.01 10.84 9.90
CA ILE A 191 -1.86 11.57 9.38
C ILE A 191 -0.75 10.58 9.01
N ILE A 192 -0.40 9.67 9.91
CA ILE A 192 0.64 8.65 9.67
C ILE A 192 0.27 7.80 8.45
N TRP A 193 -0.99 7.39 8.35
CA TRP A 193 -1.47 6.56 7.25
C TRP A 193 -1.32 7.26 5.90
N ARG A 194 -1.62 8.56 5.80
CA ARG A 194 -1.44 9.34 4.58
C ARG A 194 0.03 9.40 4.13
N TYR A 195 0.94 9.71 5.04
CA TYR A 195 2.38 9.72 4.73
C TYR A 195 2.91 8.34 4.34
N MET A 196 2.50 7.30 5.09
CA MET A 196 2.86 5.91 4.81
C MET A 196 2.37 5.49 3.43
N ALA A 197 1.10 5.76 3.12
CA ALA A 197 0.47 5.41 1.86
C ALA A 197 1.18 6.07 0.67
N TRP A 198 1.42 7.38 0.72
CA TRP A 198 2.12 8.10 -0.34
C TRP A 198 3.57 7.66 -0.51
N SER A 199 4.30 7.48 0.60
CA SER A 199 5.69 7.01 0.58
C SER A 199 5.79 5.61 0.00
N ASN A 200 4.87 4.72 0.35
CA ASN A 200 4.77 3.37 -0.20
C ASN A 200 4.51 3.39 -1.71
N GLN A 201 3.60 4.23 -2.19
CA GLN A 201 3.32 4.34 -3.62
C GLN A 201 4.46 4.97 -4.41
N THR A 202 5.14 5.96 -3.83
CA THR A 202 6.32 6.57 -4.44
C THR A 202 7.43 5.53 -4.61
N LEU A 203 7.69 4.74 -3.57
CA LEU A 203 8.64 3.63 -3.65
C LEU A 203 8.22 2.57 -4.68
N ALA A 204 6.94 2.20 -4.73
CA ALA A 204 6.42 1.28 -5.74
C ALA A 204 6.70 1.81 -7.16
N THR A 205 6.48 3.10 -7.38
CA THR A 205 6.69 3.78 -8.67
C THR A 205 8.16 3.71 -9.10
N LEU A 206 9.10 4.04 -8.19
CA LEU A 206 10.54 3.97 -8.46
C LEU A 206 10.98 2.54 -8.79
N VAL A 207 10.47 1.56 -8.05
CA VAL A 207 10.78 0.15 -8.27
C VAL A 207 10.20 -0.34 -9.61
N LEU A 208 8.98 0.07 -9.99
CA LEU A 208 8.42 -0.24 -11.30
C LEU A 208 9.29 0.31 -12.44
N TRP A 209 9.79 1.54 -12.32
CA TRP A 209 10.74 2.10 -13.28
C TRP A 209 12.04 1.29 -13.33
N ALA A 210 12.59 0.89 -12.18
CA ALA A 210 13.79 0.05 -12.11
C ALA A 210 13.58 -1.33 -12.77
N ILE A 211 12.45 -1.99 -12.49
CA ILE A 211 12.09 -3.27 -13.11
C ILE A 211 11.90 -3.10 -14.62
N THR A 212 11.30 -1.99 -15.07
CA THR A 212 11.14 -1.68 -16.49
C THR A 212 12.50 -1.63 -17.20
N VAL A 213 13.47 -0.91 -16.64
CA VAL A 213 14.84 -0.86 -17.18
C VAL A 213 15.49 -2.24 -17.16
N TYR A 214 15.30 -3.03 -16.10
CA TYR A 214 15.80 -4.40 -16.02
C TYR A 214 15.21 -5.28 -17.14
N LEU A 215 13.90 -5.24 -17.39
CA LEU A 215 13.26 -6.03 -18.44
C LEU A 215 13.74 -5.61 -19.84
N VAL A 216 13.94 -4.32 -20.08
CA VAL A 216 14.54 -3.81 -21.32
C VAL A 216 15.93 -4.41 -21.53
N ARG A 217 16.81 -4.36 -20.52
CA ARG A 217 18.19 -4.88 -20.62
C ARG A 217 18.23 -6.38 -20.91
N ASN A 218 17.24 -7.11 -20.44
CA ASN A 218 17.14 -8.57 -20.63
C ASN A 218 16.32 -8.96 -21.89
N GLY A 219 15.96 -8.01 -22.75
CA GLY A 219 15.16 -8.28 -23.95
C GLY A 219 13.77 -8.87 -23.65
N LYS A 220 13.22 -8.62 -22.46
CA LYS A 220 11.90 -9.11 -22.03
C LYS A 220 10.82 -8.05 -22.28
N ASN A 221 9.56 -8.48 -22.20
CA ASN A 221 8.41 -7.59 -22.34
C ASN A 221 8.34 -6.58 -21.17
N TYR A 222 8.91 -5.38 -21.37
CA TYR A 222 8.95 -4.31 -20.37
C TYR A 222 7.63 -3.52 -20.23
N TRP A 223 6.69 -3.69 -21.17
CA TRP A 223 5.40 -3.00 -21.13
C TRP A 223 4.58 -3.35 -19.89
N ILE A 224 4.75 -4.57 -19.37
CA ILE A 224 4.05 -5.06 -18.18
C ILE A 224 4.34 -4.22 -16.93
N THR A 225 5.52 -3.60 -16.85
CA THR A 225 5.88 -2.70 -15.74
C THR A 225 5.89 -1.23 -16.14
N LEU A 226 6.11 -0.91 -17.41
CA LEU A 226 6.10 0.47 -17.90
C LEU A 226 4.71 1.12 -17.75
N ILE A 227 3.64 0.41 -18.14
CA ILE A 227 2.28 0.97 -18.08
C ILE A 227 1.91 1.31 -16.61
N PRO A 228 2.08 0.38 -15.64
CA PRO A 228 1.92 0.73 -14.23
C PRO A 228 2.88 1.83 -13.75
N ALA A 229 4.13 1.88 -14.22
CA ALA A 229 5.08 2.91 -13.81
C ALA A 229 4.61 4.32 -14.20
N ILE A 230 4.14 4.49 -15.44
CA ILE A 230 3.60 5.76 -15.95
C ILE A 230 2.35 6.15 -15.16
N PHE A 231 1.42 5.21 -14.98
CA PHE A 231 0.18 5.45 -14.23
C PHE A 231 0.47 5.85 -12.77
N MET A 232 1.33 5.11 -12.08
CA MET A 232 1.70 5.41 -10.71
C MET A 232 2.48 6.71 -10.58
N THR A 233 3.29 7.09 -11.58
CA THR A 233 3.92 8.41 -11.65
C THR A 233 2.87 9.52 -11.64
N ALA A 234 1.79 9.38 -12.41
CA ALA A 234 0.68 10.34 -12.40
C ALA A 234 -0.02 10.37 -11.03
N VAL A 235 -0.29 9.21 -10.45
CA VAL A 235 -0.94 9.10 -9.13
C VAL A 235 -0.13 9.82 -8.04
N VAL A 236 1.16 9.49 -7.89
CA VAL A 236 1.97 10.01 -6.78
C VAL A 236 2.31 11.49 -6.95
N SER A 237 2.49 11.95 -8.20
CA SER A 237 2.75 13.35 -8.50
C SER A 237 1.50 14.21 -8.31
N THR A 238 0.35 13.80 -8.83
CA THR A 238 -0.93 14.49 -8.58
C THR A 238 -1.25 14.51 -7.09
N TYR A 239 -1.04 13.40 -6.37
CA TYR A 239 -1.33 13.35 -4.93
C TYR A 239 -0.51 14.38 -4.16
N LEU A 240 0.78 14.51 -4.49
CA LEU A 240 1.66 15.48 -3.87
C LEU A 240 1.14 16.92 -4.02
N PHE A 241 0.45 17.24 -5.12
CA PHE A 241 -0.13 18.57 -5.34
C PHE A 241 -1.49 18.77 -4.66
N ILE A 242 -2.34 17.73 -4.60
CA ILE A 242 -3.69 17.83 -4.01
C ILE A 242 -3.67 17.71 -2.48
N ALA A 243 -2.83 16.82 -1.95
CA ALA A 243 -2.97 16.35 -0.59
C ALA A 243 -2.78 17.47 0.45
N PRO A 244 -3.50 17.43 1.60
CA PRO A 244 -3.35 18.39 2.68
C PRO A 244 -1.92 18.50 3.22
N GLU A 245 -1.18 17.39 3.23
CA GLU A 245 0.22 17.34 3.63
C GLU A 245 1.22 17.71 2.51
N GLY A 246 0.71 17.94 1.29
CA GLY A 246 1.47 18.33 0.11
C GLY A 246 1.35 19.82 -0.19
N PHE A 247 1.24 20.18 -1.48
CA PHE A 247 1.18 21.58 -1.92
C PHE A 247 -0.21 22.22 -1.85
N GLN A 248 -1.26 21.45 -1.57
CA GLN A 248 -2.64 21.94 -1.41
C GLN A 248 -3.16 22.80 -2.58
N LEU A 249 -2.76 22.47 -3.81
CA LEU A 249 -3.19 23.19 -5.01
C LEU A 249 -4.61 22.78 -5.40
N SER A 250 -5.28 23.65 -6.18
CA SER A 250 -6.57 23.30 -6.76
C SER A 250 -6.45 22.07 -7.66
N TRP A 251 -7.57 21.37 -7.84
CA TRP A 251 -7.60 20.14 -8.63
C TRP A 251 -7.12 20.35 -10.07
N GLN A 252 -7.49 21.47 -10.71
CA GLN A 252 -7.10 21.74 -12.09
C GLN A 252 -5.57 21.83 -12.22
N TRP A 253 -4.92 22.58 -11.33
CA TRP A 253 -3.47 22.73 -11.33
C TRP A 253 -2.76 21.43 -10.97
N SER A 254 -3.28 20.70 -9.99
CA SER A 254 -2.70 19.43 -9.56
C SER A 254 -2.74 18.36 -10.66
N TYR A 255 -3.85 18.27 -11.41
CA TYR A 255 -3.96 17.36 -12.55
C TYR A 255 -3.04 17.78 -13.69
N ALA A 256 -2.96 19.08 -14.00
CA ALA A 256 -2.07 19.59 -15.02
C ALA A 256 -0.60 19.30 -14.69
N LEU A 257 -0.16 19.63 -13.46
CA LEU A 257 1.23 19.42 -13.03
C LEU A 257 1.58 17.93 -12.93
N GLY A 258 0.69 17.09 -12.40
CA GLY A 258 0.90 15.64 -12.36
C GLY A 258 1.02 15.03 -13.76
N LEU A 259 0.21 15.49 -14.71
CA LEU A 259 0.31 15.09 -16.12
C LEU A 259 1.63 15.54 -16.75
N ILE A 260 2.04 16.79 -16.52
CA ILE A 260 3.33 17.32 -17.01
C ILE A 260 4.48 16.46 -16.50
N ILE A 261 4.55 16.19 -15.19
CA ILE A 261 5.60 15.34 -14.60
C ILE A 261 5.60 13.95 -15.25
N THR A 262 4.41 13.35 -15.45
CA THR A 262 4.28 12.03 -16.06
C THR A 262 4.77 12.02 -17.50
N ILE A 263 4.42 13.03 -18.29
CA ILE A 263 4.90 13.18 -19.68
C ILE A 263 6.42 13.34 -19.70
N LEU A 264 6.98 14.18 -18.83
CA LEU A 264 8.42 14.41 -18.74
C LEU A 264 9.18 13.13 -18.40
N PHE A 265 8.74 12.38 -17.39
CA PHE A 265 9.35 11.10 -17.01
C PHE A 265 9.25 10.07 -18.14
N THR A 266 8.09 9.99 -18.80
CA THR A 266 7.86 9.07 -19.91
C THR A 266 8.75 9.42 -21.11
N ALA A 267 8.84 10.70 -21.48
CA ALA A 267 9.70 11.18 -22.55
C ALA A 267 11.18 10.92 -22.24
N LEU A 268 11.62 11.20 -21.01
CA LEU A 268 12.98 10.93 -20.55
C LEU A 268 13.30 9.43 -20.63
N PHE A 269 12.37 8.56 -20.24
CA PHE A 269 12.53 7.11 -20.37
C PHE A 269 12.72 6.70 -21.83
N PHE A 270 11.85 7.12 -22.74
CA PHE A 270 11.98 6.74 -24.16
C PHE A 270 13.24 7.31 -24.82
N TYR A 271 13.67 8.51 -24.43
CA TYR A 271 14.94 9.07 -24.85
C TYR A 271 16.12 8.19 -24.39
N LYS A 272 16.15 7.80 -23.11
CA LYS A 272 17.18 6.90 -22.56
C LYS A 272 17.08 5.47 -23.09
N LEU A 273 15.88 5.00 -23.45
CA LEU A 273 15.66 3.68 -24.03
C LEU A 273 16.33 3.56 -25.40
N LYS A 274 16.23 4.60 -26.25
CA LYS A 274 16.93 4.64 -27.54
C LYS A 274 18.44 4.51 -27.35
N TRP A 275 19.00 5.29 -26.42
CA TRP A 275 20.41 5.23 -26.06
C TRP A 275 20.80 3.83 -25.55
N LEU A 276 20.00 3.24 -24.65
CA LEU A 276 20.28 1.94 -24.06
C LEU A 276 20.28 0.81 -25.11
N LYS A 277 19.32 0.81 -26.04
CA LYS A 277 19.26 -0.20 -27.11
C LYS A 277 20.48 -0.14 -28.03
N GLN A 278 20.90 1.07 -28.42
CA GLN A 278 22.11 1.26 -29.24
C GLN A 278 23.37 0.70 -28.58
N HIS A 279 23.48 0.74 -27.25
CA HIS A 279 24.65 0.23 -26.53
C HIS A 279 24.56 -1.26 -26.20
N LEU A 280 23.34 -1.81 -26.09
CA LEU A 280 23.14 -3.26 -25.94
C LEU A 280 23.41 -4.02 -27.25
N GLU A 281 23.18 -3.39 -28.40
CA GLU A 281 23.53 -3.96 -29.72
C GLU A 281 25.04 -4.01 -29.97
N ASN A 282 25.84 -3.29 -29.16
CA ASN A 282 27.30 -3.23 -29.24
C ASN A 282 28.03 -4.16 -28.25
N LEU A 283 27.30 -4.97 -27.48
CA LEU A 283 27.79 -5.94 -26.49
C LEU A 283 27.41 -7.36 -26.90
#